data_AF-A0A7Y4XP23-F1
#
_entry.id   AF-A0A7Y4XP23-F1
#
_cell.length_a   1.000
_cell.length_b   1.000
_cell.length_c   1.000
_cell.angle_alpha   90.00
_cell.angle_beta   90.00
_cell.angle_gamma   90.00
#
_symmetry.space_group_name_H-M   'P 1'
#
loop_
_entity.id
_entity.type
_entity.pdbx_description
1 polymer ?
#
loop_
_entity_poly.entity_id
_entity_poly.type
_entity_poly.pdbx_seq_one_letter_code
_entity_poly.pdbx_strand_id
1 'polypeptide(L)'
;MSLPTNPFVSTTGKKPSCMEMLQLILDGQDSPEQREYFKTHMDNCMPCFKSYHLDMTIKELLKSKCCGGDAPDELVAKIKSQISQNIS
;
A
#
# COMPACT_ATOMS: atom_id res chain seq x y z
N MET A 1 -8.98 32.71 2.33
CA MET A 1 -7.91 31.69 2.36
C MET A 1 -8.57 30.35 2.57
N SER A 2 -8.79 29.60 1.50
CA SER A 2 -9.37 28.26 1.54
C SER A 2 -8.38 27.30 2.19
N LEU A 3 -8.80 26.59 3.24
CA LEU A 3 -8.00 25.53 3.84
C LEU A 3 -7.68 24.47 2.77
N PRO A 4 -6.51 23.81 2.81
CA PRO A 4 -6.27 22.64 1.98
C PRO A 4 -7.33 21.58 2.32
N THR A 5 -8.26 21.36 1.40
CA THR A 5 -9.31 20.34 1.52
C THR A 5 -8.63 19.00 1.67
N ASN A 6 -8.90 18.28 2.77
CA ASN A 6 -8.35 16.93 2.95
C ASN A 6 -9.04 16.00 1.93
N PRO A 7 -8.30 15.40 0.97
CA PRO A 7 -8.87 14.53 -0.06
C PRO A 7 -9.30 13.18 0.50
N PHE A 8 -8.95 12.86 1.74
CA PHE A 8 -9.52 11.77 2.52
C PHE A 8 -10.81 12.26 3.20
N VAL A 9 -11.90 12.39 2.43
CA VAL A 9 -13.20 12.79 2.95
C VAL A 9 -13.90 11.56 3.55
N SER A 10 -13.96 11.46 4.88
CA SER A 10 -14.89 10.54 5.54
C SER A 10 -16.28 11.17 5.63
N THR A 11 -17.30 10.39 5.32
CA THR A 11 -18.74 10.76 5.31
C THR A 11 -19.29 11.25 6.65
N THR A 12 -18.49 11.26 7.71
CA THR A 12 -18.87 11.57 9.09
C THR A 12 -18.34 12.91 9.61
N GLY A 13 -17.74 13.76 8.77
CA GLY A 13 -17.23 15.08 9.18
C GLY A 13 -16.01 15.03 10.12
N LYS A 14 -15.53 13.82 10.43
CA LYS A 14 -14.29 13.57 11.19
C LYS A 14 -13.12 13.54 10.22
N LYS A 15 -12.06 14.29 10.50
CA LYS A 15 -10.78 14.16 9.76
C LYS A 15 -10.23 12.75 10.00
N PRO A 16 -9.90 11.99 8.93
CA PRO A 16 -9.34 10.65 9.10
C PRO A 16 -7.97 10.74 9.76
N SER A 17 -7.68 9.74 10.59
CA SER A 17 -6.38 9.55 11.20
C SER A 17 -5.32 9.15 10.15
N CYS A 18 -4.05 9.34 10.48
CA CYS A 18 -2.95 8.87 9.63
C CYS A 18 -3.05 7.37 9.30
N MET A 19 -3.55 6.57 10.24
CA MET A 19 -3.69 5.12 10.05
C MET A 19 -4.78 4.80 9.04
N GLU A 20 -5.93 5.47 9.11
CA GLU A 20 -7.02 5.30 8.13
C GLU A 20 -6.57 5.71 6.73
N MET A 21 -5.81 6.81 6.62
CA MET A 21 -5.23 7.25 5.34
C MET A 21 -4.20 6.25 4.81
N LEU A 22 -3.35 5.70 5.68
CA LEU A 22 -2.37 4.68 5.32
C LEU A 22 -3.06 3.41 4.80
N GLN A 23 -4.06 2.91 5.51
CA GLN A 23 -4.81 1.70 5.12
C GLN A 23 -5.36 1.81 3.70
N LEU A 24 -5.97 2.94 3.34
CA LEU A 24 -6.46 3.18 1.98
C LEU A 24 -5.37 3.11 0.91
N ILE A 25 -4.17 3.62 1.21
CA ILE A 25 -3.01 3.54 0.31
C ILE A 25 -2.49 2.08 0.20
N LEU A 26 -2.55 1.31 1.28
CA LEU A 26 -2.10 -0.10 1.25
C LEU A 26 -3.07 -1.00 0.49
N ASP A 27 -4.36 -0.71 0.60
CA ASP A 27 -5.42 -1.42 -0.12
C ASP A 27 -5.50 -1.01 -1.60
N GLY A 28 -4.70 -0.02 -2.03
CA GLY A 28 -4.66 0.49 -3.40
C GLY A 28 -5.93 1.25 -3.81
N GLN A 29 -6.69 1.72 -2.82
CA GLN A 29 -7.92 2.48 -3.00
C GLN A 29 -7.67 4.00 -2.96
N ASP A 30 -6.40 4.42 -3.06
CA ASP A 30 -5.98 5.81 -3.05
C ASP A 30 -5.94 6.43 -4.45
N SER A 31 -6.25 7.73 -4.51
CA SER A 31 -6.04 8.56 -5.69
C SER A 31 -4.64 9.20 -5.68
N PRO A 32 -4.08 9.60 -6.85
CA PRO A 32 -2.78 10.28 -6.91
C PRO A 32 -2.70 11.53 -6.00
N GLU A 33 -3.79 12.29 -5.92
CA GLU A 33 -3.94 13.46 -5.05
C GLU A 33 -3.91 13.10 -3.55
N GLN A 34 -4.54 12.00 -3.16
CA GLN A 34 -4.53 11.49 -1.79
C GLN A 34 -3.12 11.03 -1.38
N ARG A 35 -2.39 10.41 -2.30
CA ARG A 35 -1.02 9.97 -2.08
C ARG A 35 -0.06 11.15 -1.88
N GLU A 36 -0.21 12.21 -2.67
CA GLU A 36 0.61 13.43 -2.54
C GLU A 36 0.28 14.21 -1.26
N TYR A 37 -1.00 14.31 -0.90
CA TYR A 37 -1.44 14.89 0.37
C TYR A 37 -0.89 14.11 1.56
N PHE A 38 -0.99 12.77 1.53
CA PHE A 38 -0.48 11.92 2.61
C PHE A 38 1.04 12.06 2.76
N LYS A 39 1.78 12.10 1.65
CA LYS A 39 3.24 12.31 1.66
C LYS A 39 3.61 13.64 2.32
N THR A 40 2.93 14.73 1.96
CA THR A 40 3.15 16.06 2.55
C THR A 40 2.71 16.13 4.02
N HIS A 41 1.62 15.43 4.38
CA HIS A 41 1.12 15.34 5.75
C HIS A 41 2.07 14.57 6.67
N MET A 42 2.67 13.49 6.15
CA MET A 42 3.65 12.67 6.84
C MET A 42 4.91 13.44 7.23
N ASP A 43 5.41 14.33 6.37
CA ASP A 43 6.57 15.18 6.66
C ASP A 43 6.33 16.13 7.85
N ASN A 44 5.07 16.45 8.15
CA ASN A 44 4.68 17.36 9.23
C ASN A 44 4.22 16.63 10.51
N CYS A 45 3.91 15.34 10.45
CA CYS A 45 3.29 14.61 11.56
C CYS A 45 4.28 13.67 12.27
N MET A 46 4.97 14.21 13.27
CA MET A 46 6.01 13.54 14.07
C MET A 46 5.59 12.18 14.72
N PRO A 47 4.35 11.99 15.23
CA PRO A 47 3.92 10.69 15.73
C PRO A 47 3.59 9.67 14.63
N CYS A 48 3.10 10.12 13.46
CA CYS A 48 2.79 9.23 12.33
C CYS A 48 4.05 8.78 11.58
N PHE A 49 5.10 9.61 11.56
CA PHE A 49 6.40 9.28 10.97
C PHE A 49 7.02 8.02 11.60
N LYS A 50 6.96 7.88 12.93
CA LYS A 50 7.49 6.70 13.64
C LYS A 50 6.76 5.41 13.28
N SER A 51 5.42 5.43 13.21
CA SER A 51 4.62 4.24 12.88
C SER A 51 4.77 3.82 11.42
N TYR A 52 4.75 4.78 10.48
CA TYR A 52 4.92 4.48 9.05
C TYR A 52 6.29 3.89 8.74
N HIS A 53 7.35 4.41 9.36
CA HIS A 53 8.70 3.88 9.15
C HIS A 53 8.79 2.40 9.57
N LEU A 54 8.14 2.06 10.68
CA LEU A 54 8.01 0.68 11.15
C LEU A 54 7.20 -0.17 10.15
N ASP A 55 6.03 0.30 9.71
CA ASP A 55 5.17 -0.42 8.76
C ASP A 55 5.83 -0.61 7.39
N MET A 56 6.60 0.37 6.90
CA MET A 56 7.39 0.24 5.67
C MET A 56 8.53 -0.78 5.85
N THR A 57 9.23 -0.73 6.98
CA THR A 57 10.29 -1.70 7.29
C THR A 57 9.73 -3.13 7.34
N ILE A 58 8.55 -3.31 7.94
CA ILE A 58 7.85 -4.60 7.97
C ILE A 58 7.46 -5.05 6.56
N LYS A 59 6.94 -4.14 5.71
CA LYS A 59 6.63 -4.48 4.31
C LYS A 59 7.85 -4.87 3.50
N GLU A 60 8.97 -4.17 3.66
CA GLU A 60 10.24 -4.52 3.00
C GLU A 60 10.77 -5.87 3.48
N LEU A 61 10.68 -6.14 4.79
CA LEU A 61 11.04 -7.44 5.35
C LEU A 61 10.15 -8.57 4.81
N LEU A 62 8.84 -8.37 4.75
CA LEU A 62 7.91 -9.36 4.18
C LEU A 62 8.18 -9.61 2.69
N LYS A 63 8.41 -8.55 1.90
CA LYS A 63 8.81 -8.69 0.50
C LYS A 63 10.12 -9.45 0.37
N SER A 64 11.15 -9.12 1.15
CA SER A 64 12.47 -9.74 0.99
C SER A 64 12.57 -11.16 1.56
N LYS A 65 11.77 -11.53 2.56
CA LYS A 65 11.92 -12.80 3.29
C LYS A 65 10.75 -13.77 3.18
N CYS A 66 9.54 -13.31 2.88
CA CYS A 66 8.36 -14.18 2.81
C CYS A 66 7.75 -14.28 1.40
N CYS A 67 7.71 -13.19 0.63
CA CYS A 67 6.86 -13.11 -0.57
C CYS A 67 7.56 -12.60 -1.85
N GLY A 68 8.89 -12.47 -1.87
CA GLY A 68 9.63 -11.88 -3.00
C GLY A 68 10.76 -12.72 -3.56
N GLY A 69 10.78 -14.03 -3.26
CA GLY A 69 11.54 -14.97 -4.08
C GLY A 69 10.77 -15.27 -5.36
N ASP A 70 11.47 -15.36 -6.49
CA ASP A 70 10.89 -15.93 -7.71
C ASP A 70 10.25 -17.27 -7.40
N ALA A 71 9.06 -17.51 -7.97
CA ALA A 71 8.39 -18.79 -7.82
C ALA A 71 9.32 -19.91 -8.31
N PRO A 72 9.44 -21.04 -7.58
CA PRO A 72 10.36 -22.11 -7.96
C PRO A 72 10.09 -22.56 -9.40
N ASP A 73 11.16 -22.64 -10.21
CA ASP A 73 11.09 -22.91 -11.65
C ASP A 73 10.28 -24.16 -12.00
N GLU A 74 10.37 -25.19 -11.14
CA GLU A 74 9.61 -26.43 -11.32
C GLU A 74 8.09 -26.19 -11.26
N LEU A 75 7.64 -25.32 -10.36
CA LEU A 75 6.22 -24.96 -10.23
C LEU A 75 5.76 -24.17 -11.45
N VAL A 76 6.59 -23.23 -11.91
CA VAL A 76 6.33 -22.42 -13.12
C VAL A 76 6.24 -23.30 -14.37
N ALA A 77 7.18 -24.25 -14.53
CA ALA A 77 7.19 -25.19 -15.64
C ALA A 77 5.95 -26.10 -15.63
N LYS A 78 5.56 -26.60 -14.45
CA LYS A 78 4.38 -27.45 -14.28
C LYS A 78 3.08 -26.72 -14.63
N ILE A 79 2.93 -25.46 -14.18
CA ILE A 79 1.78 -24.62 -14.51
C ILE A 79 1.72 -24.35 -16.02
N LYS A 80 2.85 -23.98 -16.65
CA LYS A 80 2.93 -23.76 -18.11
C LYS A 80 2.53 -25.00 -18.92
N SER A 81 2.97 -26.18 -18.48
CA SER A 81 2.60 -27.46 -19.13
C SER A 81 1.11 -27.74 -19.00
N GLN A 82 0.52 -27.53 -17.82
CA GLN A 82 -0.92 -27.74 -17.58
C GLN A 82 -1.79 -26.80 -18.42
N ILE A 83 -1.41 -25.52 -18.52
CA ILE A 83 -2.11 -24.54 -19.36
C ILE A 83 -2.05 -24.95 -20.84
N SER A 84 -0.87 -25.37 -21.32
CA SER A 84 -0.68 -25.79 -22.71
C SER A 84 -1.51 -27.03 -23.05
N GLN A 85 -1.70 -27.95 -22.10
CA GLN A 85 -2.52 -29.15 -22.27
C GLN A 85 -4.03 -28.88 -22.20
N ASN A 86 -4.48 -27.82 -21.54
CA ASN A 86 -5.91 -27.52 -21.37
C ASN A 86 -6.46 -26.59 -22.45
N ILE A 87 -5.60 -26.01 -23.30
CA ILE A 87 -5.95 -25.10 -24.41
C ILE A 87 -5.93 -25.83 -25.78
N SER A 88 -5.66 -27.15 -25.80
CA SER A 88 -5.80 -28.01 -27.00
C SER A 88 -7.16 -28.68 -27.09
#